data_AF-A0A1Y1M1P1-F1
#
_entry.id   AF-A0A1Y1M1P1-F1
#
_cell.length_a   1.000
_cell.length_b   1.000
_cell.length_c   1.000
_cell.angle_alpha   90.00
_cell.angle_beta   90.00
_cell.angle_gamma   90.00
#
_symmetry.space_group_name_H-M   'P 1'
#
loop_
_entity.id
_entity.type
_entity.pdbx_description
1 polymer ?
#
loop_
_entity_poly.entity_id
_entity_poly.type
_entity_poly.pdbx_seq_one_letter_code
_entity_poly.pdbx_strand_id
1 'polypeptide(L)'
;LATTTVILAIKIENKERKIFAFEMAANAARLIPRKVKPILSVDNEEARKRAINLYKAWCKQIPYIVRKYDIPKSVEECKQKLRDEFIKHENLTDVRVIDMLIVKGQMELKECVNIWKQKKPCNGLFS
;
A
#
# COMPACT_ATOMS: atom_id res chain seq x y z
N LEU A 1 -66.03 5.78 13.96
CA LEU A 1 -65.19 6.72 13.17
C LEU A 1 -63.93 7.14 13.93
N ALA A 2 -64.00 7.50 15.22
CA ALA A 2 -62.81 7.90 15.99
C ALA A 2 -61.79 6.76 16.26
N THR A 3 -62.24 5.51 16.39
CA THR A 3 -61.38 4.36 16.72
C THR A 3 -60.46 3.92 15.58
N THR A 4 -60.94 3.97 14.34
CA THR A 4 -60.14 3.64 13.14
C THR A 4 -59.04 4.66 12.87
N THR A 5 -59.28 5.95 13.14
CA THR A 5 -58.29 7.02 12.95
C THR A 5 -57.12 6.90 13.92
N VAL A 6 -57.39 6.53 15.19
CA VAL A 6 -56.34 6.31 16.20
C VAL A 6 -55.46 5.10 15.85
N ILE A 7 -56.06 4.00 15.39
CA ILE A 7 -55.30 2.80 14.98
C ILE A 7 -54.41 3.10 13.76
N LEU A 8 -54.92 3.87 12.78
CA LEU A 8 -54.13 4.27 11.62
C LEU A 8 -52.94 5.16 12.02
N ALA A 9 -53.15 6.12 12.92
CA ALA A 9 -52.10 7.00 13.42
C ALA A 9 -50.99 6.21 14.15
N ILE A 10 -51.35 5.26 15.02
CA ILE A 10 -50.39 4.38 15.70
C ILE A 10 -49.63 3.50 14.69
N LYS A 11 -50.29 3.04 13.62
CA LYS A 11 -49.65 2.24 12.57
C LYS A 11 -48.64 3.06 11.76
N ILE A 12 -48.98 4.31 11.45
CA ILE A 12 -48.12 5.25 10.72
C ILE A 12 -46.90 5.59 11.59
N GLU A 13 -47.09 5.96 12.84
CA GLU A 13 -45.98 6.28 13.75
C GLU A 13 -45.03 5.09 13.95
N ASN A 14 -45.57 3.87 14.07
CA ASN A 14 -44.77 2.65 14.12
C ASN A 14 -44.03 2.36 12.80
N LYS A 15 -44.60 2.75 11.65
CA LYS A 15 -43.94 2.62 10.34
C LYS A 15 -42.77 3.60 10.24
N GLU A 16 -42.96 4.85 10.63
CA GLU A 16 -41.92 5.88 10.68
C GLU A 16 -40.77 5.48 11.61
N ARG A 17 -41.06 4.95 12.81
CA ARG A 17 -40.02 4.45 13.73
C ARG A 17 -39.21 3.29 13.13
N LYS A 18 -39.87 2.38 12.38
CA LYS A 18 -39.19 1.27 11.70
C LYS A 18 -38.30 1.75 10.56
N ILE A 19 -38.75 2.74 9.79
CA ILE A 19 -37.98 3.36 8.71
C ILE A 19 -36.73 4.03 9.30
N PHE A 20 -36.90 4.81 10.37
CA PHE A 20 -35.80 5.48 11.05
C PHE A 20 -34.77 4.50 11.65
N ALA A 21 -35.23 3.43 12.30
CA ALA A 21 -34.35 2.38 12.83
C ALA A 21 -33.58 1.64 11.73
N PHE A 22 -34.24 1.37 10.60
CA PHE A 22 -33.61 0.76 9.43
C PHE A 22 -32.53 1.67 8.82
N GLU A 23 -32.80 2.97 8.71
CA GLU A 23 -31.84 3.95 8.20
C GLU A 23 -30.63 4.14 9.12
N MET A 24 -30.84 4.16 10.44
CA MET A 24 -29.74 4.17 11.42
C MET A 24 -28.87 2.92 11.33
N ALA A 25 -29.47 1.73 11.22
CA ALA A 25 -28.73 0.48 11.06
C ALA A 25 -27.94 0.43 9.74
N ALA A 26 -28.53 0.91 8.64
CA ALA A 26 -27.85 1.02 7.35
C ALA A 26 -26.67 2.00 7.38
N ASN A 27 -26.80 3.12 8.09
CA ASN A 27 -25.71 4.07 8.30
C ASN A 27 -24.59 3.48 9.17
N ALA A 28 -24.93 2.76 10.25
CA ALA A 28 -23.94 2.08 11.09
C ALA A 28 -23.14 1.01 10.32
N ALA A 29 -23.79 0.26 9.43
CA ALA A 29 -23.13 -0.74 8.59
C ALA A 29 -22.11 -0.15 7.59
N ARG A 30 -22.31 1.09 7.13
CA ARG A 30 -21.36 1.80 6.24
C ARG A 30 -20.08 2.22 6.96
N LEU A 31 -20.13 2.39 8.28
CA LEU A 31 -18.99 2.80 9.11
C LEU A 31 -18.09 1.65 9.54
N ILE A 32 -18.42 0.40 9.18
CA ILE A 32 -17.56 -0.75 9.45
C ILE A 32 -16.46 -0.78 8.37
N PRO A 33 -15.19 -0.47 8.69
CA PRO A 33 -14.11 -0.63 7.73
C PRO A 33 -14.05 -2.10 7.34
N ARG A 34 -14.23 -2.40 6.04
CA ARG A 34 -14.06 -3.77 5.54
C ARG A 34 -12.65 -4.22 5.92
N LYS A 35 -12.53 -5.21 6.80
CA LYS A 35 -11.26 -5.75 7.27
C LYS A 35 -10.59 -6.51 6.12
N VAL A 36 -9.88 -5.77 5.26
CA VAL A 36 -9.11 -6.32 4.15
C VAL A 36 -7.92 -7.07 4.73
N LYS A 37 -7.67 -8.28 4.25
CA LYS A 37 -6.55 -9.10 4.73
C LYS A 37 -5.23 -8.36 4.44
N PRO A 38 -4.34 -8.17 5.44
CA PRO A 38 -3.03 -7.58 5.20
C PRO A 38 -2.23 -8.47 4.25
N ILE A 39 -1.44 -7.86 3.37
CA ILE A 39 -0.67 -8.57 2.32
C ILE A 39 0.60 -9.18 2.93
N LEU A 40 1.35 -8.42 3.74
CA LEU A 40 2.54 -8.91 4.44
C LEU A 40 2.71 -8.33 5.85
N SER A 41 2.45 -7.04 6.02
CA SER A 41 2.60 -6.32 7.28
C SER A 41 1.24 -6.10 7.94
N VAL A 42 1.16 -6.42 9.23
CA VAL A 42 -0.06 -6.17 10.02
C VAL A 42 -0.12 -4.69 10.44
N ASP A 43 1.05 -4.10 10.73
CA ASP A 43 1.20 -2.74 11.25
C ASP A 43 2.23 -1.91 10.46
N ASN A 44 2.09 -0.58 10.54
CA ASN A 44 2.98 0.40 9.90
C ASN A 44 4.46 0.27 10.34
N GLU A 45 4.72 -0.05 11.61
CA GLU A 45 6.09 -0.22 12.12
C GLU A 45 6.80 -1.43 11.48
N GLU A 46 6.05 -2.49 11.20
CA GLU A 46 6.58 -3.69 10.56
C GLU A 46 6.93 -3.41 9.09
N ALA A 47 6.04 -2.72 8.38
CA ALA A 47 6.27 -2.25 7.02
C ALA A 47 7.49 -1.32 6.93
N ARG A 48 7.63 -0.38 7.88
CA ARG A 48 8.80 0.51 7.96
C ARG A 48 10.10 -0.28 8.16
N LYS A 49 10.13 -1.27 9.06
CA LYS A 49 11.30 -2.13 9.26
C LYS A 49 11.67 -2.89 7.99
N ARG A 50 10.68 -3.41 7.26
CA ARG A 50 10.90 -4.08 5.97
C ARG A 50 11.46 -3.14 4.90
N ALA A 51 10.92 -1.92 4.79
CA ALA A 51 11.44 -0.91 3.87
C ALA A 51 12.91 -0.55 4.16
N ILE A 52 13.26 -0.36 5.44
CA ILE A 52 14.65 -0.08 5.86
C ILE A 52 15.57 -1.25 5.52
N ASN A 53 15.11 -2.49 5.76
CA ASN A 53 15.89 -3.68 5.43
C ASN A 53 16.11 -3.81 3.91
N LEU A 54 15.10 -3.51 3.10
CA LEU A 54 15.20 -3.48 1.65
C LEU A 54 16.22 -2.42 1.20
N TYR A 55 16.15 -1.20 1.73
CA TYR A 55 17.11 -0.13 1.44
C TYR A 55 18.55 -0.54 1.76
N LYS A 56 18.78 -1.15 2.93
CA LYS A 56 20.11 -1.68 3.31
C LYS A 56 20.59 -2.78 2.37
N ALA A 57 19.70 -3.66 1.91
CA ALA A 57 20.03 -4.71 0.96
C ALA A 57 20.46 -4.12 -0.39
N TRP A 58 19.72 -3.14 -0.92
CA TRP A 58 20.09 -2.42 -2.13
C TRP A 58 21.45 -1.73 -2.01
N CYS A 59 21.68 -0.97 -0.94
CA CYS A 59 22.97 -0.29 -0.71
C CYS A 59 24.17 -1.23 -0.71
N LYS A 60 24.01 -2.47 -0.22
CA LYS A 60 25.05 -3.51 -0.27
C LYS A 60 25.26 -4.07 -1.66
N GLN A 61 24.20 -4.18 -2.47
CA GLN A 61 24.28 -4.77 -3.81
C GLN A 61 24.68 -3.79 -4.91
N ILE A 62 24.46 -2.49 -4.74
CA ILE A 62 24.82 -1.46 -5.73
C ILE A 62 26.27 -1.59 -6.23
N PRO A 63 27.31 -1.72 -5.38
CA PRO A 63 28.69 -1.84 -5.87
C PRO A 63 28.89 -3.04 -6.80
N TYR A 64 28.26 -4.17 -6.50
CA TYR A 64 28.30 -5.36 -7.33
C TYR A 64 27.54 -5.16 -8.63
N ILE A 65 26.37 -4.52 -8.59
CA ILE A 65 25.56 -4.21 -9.78
C ILE A 65 26.32 -3.26 -10.72
N VAL A 66 26.89 -2.17 -10.21
CA VAL A 66 27.65 -1.19 -11.01
C VAL A 66 28.80 -1.87 -11.74
N ARG A 67 29.58 -2.70 -11.03
CA ARG A 67 30.70 -3.45 -11.63
C ARG A 67 30.23 -4.51 -12.63
N LYS A 68 29.10 -5.16 -12.37
CA LYS A 68 28.59 -6.27 -13.17
C LYS A 68 27.93 -5.82 -14.47
N TYR A 69 27.29 -4.65 -14.45
CA TYR A 69 26.59 -4.06 -15.59
C TYR A 69 27.36 -2.94 -16.29
N ASP A 70 28.59 -2.65 -15.85
CA ASP A 70 29.47 -1.62 -16.40
C ASP A 70 28.76 -0.26 -16.55
N ILE A 71 28.08 0.15 -15.48
CA ILE A 71 27.29 1.39 -15.46
C ILE A 71 28.26 2.57 -15.42
N PRO A 72 28.15 3.57 -16.32
CA PRO A 72 29.04 4.74 -16.36
C PRO A 72 28.64 5.78 -15.30
N LYS A 73 28.45 5.35 -14.06
CA LYS A 73 28.09 6.19 -12.90
C LYS A 73 28.84 5.72 -11.67
N SER A 74 29.10 6.64 -10.75
CA SER A 74 29.70 6.27 -9.47
C SER A 74 28.71 5.46 -8.61
N VAL A 75 29.26 4.68 -7.68
CA VAL A 75 28.45 3.93 -6.71
C VAL A 75 27.65 4.89 -5.83
N GLU A 76 28.22 6.05 -5.55
CA GLU A 76 27.66 7.14 -4.76
C GLU A 76 26.45 7.76 -5.47
N GLU A 77 26.56 8.05 -6.78
CA GLU A 77 25.44 8.53 -7.60
C GLU A 77 24.31 7.51 -7.65
N CYS A 78 24.62 6.21 -7.78
CA CYS A 78 23.61 5.16 -7.77
C CYS A 78 22.89 5.08 -6.41
N LYS A 79 23.61 5.23 -5.30
CA LYS A 79 23.02 5.28 -3.95
C LYS A 79 22.17 6.53 -3.75
N GLN A 80 22.60 7.67 -4.27
CA GLN A 80 21.84 8.91 -4.20
C GLN A 80 20.52 8.77 -4.96
N LYS A 81 20.55 8.24 -6.19
CA LYS A 81 19.32 7.95 -6.95
C LYS A 81 18.38 6.99 -6.23
N LEU A 82 18.93 5.93 -5.62
CA LEU A 82 18.13 5.02 -4.78
C LEU A 82 17.45 5.79 -3.64
N ARG A 83 18.17 6.69 -2.97
CA ARG A 83 17.62 7.50 -1.89
C ARG A 83 16.49 8.40 -2.38
N ASP A 84 16.67 9.05 -3.53
CA ASP A 84 15.65 9.91 -4.12
C ASP A 84 14.37 9.14 -4.43
N GLU A 85 14.48 7.90 -4.94
CA GLU A 85 13.33 7.01 -5.16
C GLU A 85 12.59 6.65 -3.86
N PHE A 86 13.31 6.41 -2.76
CA PHE A 86 12.66 6.15 -1.47
C PHE A 86 11.99 7.41 -0.91
N ILE A 87 12.58 8.60 -1.10
CA ILE A 87 12.00 9.88 -0.65
C ILE A 87 10.71 10.21 -1.41
N LYS A 88 10.63 9.91 -2.72
CA LYS A 88 9.38 10.10 -3.51
C LYS A 88 8.16 9.41 -2.88
N HIS A 89 8.38 8.36 -2.11
CA HIS A 89 7.33 7.56 -1.48
C HIS A 89 7.17 7.84 0.03
N GLU A 90 7.78 8.90 0.58
CA GLU A 90 7.74 9.19 2.03
C GLU A 90 6.33 9.47 2.57
N ASN A 91 5.45 10.04 1.73
CA ASN A 91 4.11 10.47 2.10
C ASN A 91 3.08 9.33 2.11
N LEU A 92 3.50 8.09 1.85
CA LEU A 92 2.59 6.95 1.83
C LEU A 92 2.20 6.53 3.25
N THR A 93 0.90 6.49 3.50
CA THR A 93 0.31 6.12 4.80
C THR A 93 -0.36 4.74 4.80
N ASP A 94 -0.69 4.20 3.61
CA ASP A 94 -1.34 2.89 3.47
C ASP A 94 -0.30 1.76 3.46
N VAL A 95 -0.33 0.93 4.51
CA VAL A 95 0.52 -0.25 4.71
C VAL A 95 0.52 -1.18 3.50
N ARG A 96 -0.63 -1.35 2.82
CA ARG A 96 -0.75 -2.29 1.69
C ARG A 96 0.02 -1.81 0.47
N VAL A 97 0.02 -0.51 0.24
CA VAL A 97 0.77 0.10 -0.86
C VAL A 97 2.27 0.00 -0.57
N ILE A 98 2.68 0.25 0.68
CA ILE A 98 4.06 0.10 1.13
C ILE A 98 4.53 -1.35 0.94
N ASP A 99 3.75 -2.34 1.37
CA ASP A 99 4.07 -3.75 1.19
C ASP A 99 4.23 -4.13 -0.29
N MET A 100 3.33 -3.65 -1.15
CA MET A 100 3.40 -3.90 -2.58
C MET A 100 4.68 -3.32 -3.21
N LEU A 101 5.07 -2.11 -2.81
CA LEU A 101 6.32 -1.48 -3.25
C LEU A 101 7.55 -2.25 -2.75
N ILE A 102 7.52 -2.73 -1.51
CA ILE A 102 8.60 -3.55 -0.95
C ILE A 102 8.76 -4.85 -1.76
N VAL A 103 7.66 -5.55 -2.05
CA VAL A 103 7.69 -6.77 -2.87
C VAL A 103 8.26 -6.49 -4.26
N LYS A 104 7.81 -5.40 -4.90
CA LYS A 104 8.32 -4.98 -6.21
C LYS A 104 9.83 -4.72 -6.17
N GLY A 105 10.31 -3.95 -5.19
CA GLY A 105 11.73 -3.65 -5.04
C GLY A 105 12.58 -4.89 -4.68
N GLN A 106 12.02 -5.87 -3.97
CA GLN A 106 12.68 -7.16 -3.74
C GLN A 106 12.81 -7.98 -5.01
N MET A 107 11.76 -8.00 -5.85
CA MET A 107 11.79 -8.66 -7.16
C MET A 107 12.84 -8.03 -8.07
N GLU A 108 12.86 -6.69 -8.20
CA GLU A 108 13.86 -5.98 -8.99
C GLU A 108 15.29 -6.27 -8.53
N LEU A 109 15.53 -6.27 -7.21
CA LEU A 109 16.85 -6.62 -6.66
C LEU A 109 17.26 -8.04 -7.05
N LYS A 110 16.34 -9.00 -6.96
CA LYS A 110 16.59 -10.40 -7.32
C LYS A 110 16.87 -10.55 -8.81
N GLU A 111 16.15 -9.84 -9.67
CA GLU A 111 16.39 -9.79 -11.11
C GLU A 111 17.79 -9.23 -11.44
N CYS A 112 18.16 -8.10 -10.80
CA CYS A 112 19.47 -7.48 -10.98
C CYS A 112 20.62 -8.41 -10.56
N VAL A 113 20.47 -9.11 -9.43
CA VAL A 113 21.51 -10.02 -8.91
C VAL A 113 21.67 -11.25 -9.80
N ASN A 114 20.56 -11.86 -10.24
CA ASN A 114 20.60 -13.15 -10.92
C ASN A 114 21.02 -13.09 -12.41
N ILE A 115 21.22 -11.91 -13.01
CA ILE A 115 21.56 -11.77 -14.45
C ILE A 115 20.53 -12.45 -15.37
N TRP A 116 19.23 -12.31 -15.08
CA TRP A 116 18.20 -12.89 -15.97
C TRP A 116 17.90 -12.00 -17.19
N LYS A 117 18.67 -10.93 -17.42
CA LYS A 117 18.66 -10.16 -18.67
C LYS A 117 19.99 -10.35 -19.42
N GLN A 118 19.90 -10.82 -20.67
CA GLN A 118 20.93 -10.54 -21.67
C GLN A 118 21.25 -9.04 -21.64
N LYS A 119 22.53 -8.65 -21.77
CA LYS A 119 23.05 -7.27 -21.81
C LYS A 119 22.09 -6.32 -22.55
N LYS A 120 21.12 -5.77 -21.84
CA LYS A 120 20.37 -4.58 -22.22
C LYS A 120 20.86 -3.51 -21.25
N PRO A 121 21.38 -2.37 -21.73
CA PRO A 121 21.90 -1.33 -20.87
C PRO A 121 20.86 -0.98 -19.80
N CYS A 122 21.28 -0.98 -18.54
CA CYS A 122 20.44 -0.67 -17.37
C CYS A 122 20.01 0.81 -17.31
N ASN A 123 20.06 1.51 -18.44
CA ASN A 123 19.85 2.93 -18.58
C ASN A 123 18.47 3.37 -18.07
N GLY A 124 17.48 2.48 -17.96
CA GLY A 124 16.14 2.81 -17.47
C GLY A 124 15.99 2.94 -15.95
N LEU A 125 16.87 2.33 -15.14
CA LEU A 125 16.75 2.40 -13.66
C LEU A 125 17.49 3.61 -13.07
N PHE A 126 18.41 4.19 -13.85
CA PHE A 126 19.26 5.30 -13.44
C PHE A 126 19.24 6.45 -14.46
N SER A 127 18.27 6.53 -15.39
CA SER A 127 18.06 7.76 -16.18
C SER A 127 17.60 8.89 -15.27
#